data_AF-A0A372G0E6-F1
#
_entry.id   AF-A0A372G0E6-F1
#
_cell.length_a   1.000
_cell.length_b   1.000
_cell.length_c   1.000
_cell.angle_alpha   90.00
_cell.angle_beta   90.00
_cell.angle_gamma   90.00
#
_symmetry.space_group_name_H-M   'P 1'
#
loop_
_entity.id
_entity.type
_entity.pdbx_description
1 polymer ?
#
loop_
_entity_poly.entity_id
_entity_poly.type
_entity_poly.pdbx_seq_one_letter_code
_entity_poly.pdbx_strand_id
1 'polypeptide(L)'
;MTDGEIWRLIHRDEVVAEIEVRSRDFPWTYGRLRPLAGFEQLRPLFVARNAALDADDDEAMMRIDDEIGAALTLARPDGRRVAEFLLSVEGDEAGFRWLDEPVTDE
;
A
#
# COMPACT_ATOMS: atom_id res chain seq x y z
N MET A 1 24.77 -6.14 -5.20
CA MET A 1 24.22 -5.12 -4.29
C MET A 1 22.90 -4.74 -4.91
N THR A 2 21.80 -5.36 -4.48
CA THR A 2 20.47 -4.94 -4.95
C THR A 2 20.21 -3.59 -4.32
N ASP A 3 20.38 -2.55 -5.14
CA ASP A 3 19.91 -1.21 -4.86
C ASP A 3 18.44 -1.34 -4.44
N GLY A 4 18.14 -1.02 -3.18
CA GLY A 4 16.84 -1.28 -2.57
C GLY A 4 15.76 -0.54 -3.34
N GLU A 5 14.86 -1.28 -3.99
CA GLU A 5 13.74 -0.69 -4.71
C GLU A 5 12.81 -0.01 -3.71
N ILE A 6 12.89 1.32 -3.64
CA ILE A 6 12.05 2.13 -2.76
C ILE A 6 10.78 2.51 -3.53
N TRP A 7 9.66 2.02 -3.03
CA TRP A 7 8.34 2.43 -3.47
C TRP A 7 7.85 3.58 -2.61
N ARG A 8 7.04 4.46 -3.19
CA ARG A 8 6.56 5.67 -2.51
C ARG A 8 5.06 5.69 -2.45
N LEU A 9 4.52 5.99 -1.27
CA LEU A 9 3.11 6.27 -1.07
C LEU A 9 2.91 7.77 -1.12
N ILE A 10 2.04 8.20 -2.02
CA ILE A 10 1.74 9.61 -2.27
C ILE A 10 0.31 9.88 -1.81
N HIS A 11 0.11 10.89 -0.97
CA HIS A 11 -1.20 11.38 -0.55
C HIS A 11 -1.29 12.86 -0.91
N ARG A 12 -2.30 13.27 -1.67
CA ARG A 12 -2.49 14.68 -2.09
C ARG A 12 -1.21 15.32 -2.69
N ASP A 13 -0.48 14.55 -3.50
CA ASP A 13 0.79 14.91 -4.14
C ASP A 13 2.03 14.98 -3.22
N GLU A 14 1.89 14.64 -1.94
CA GLU A 14 3.02 14.55 -0.98
C GLU A 14 3.38 13.10 -0.68
N VAL A 15 4.69 12.81 -0.57
CA VAL A 15 5.15 11.47 -0.16
C VAL A 15 4.90 11.30 1.33
N VAL A 16 4.04 10.35 1.68
CA VAL A 16 3.65 10.08 3.06
C VAL A 16 4.35 8.87 3.66
N ALA A 17 4.82 7.94 2.84
CA ALA A 17 5.59 6.79 3.31
C ALA A 17 6.44 6.21 2.19
N GLU A 18 7.49 5.50 2.56
CA GLU A 18 8.38 4.79 1.65
C GLU A 18 8.39 3.29 2.01
N ILE A 19 8.38 2.41 1.02
CA ILE A 19 8.47 0.96 1.22
C ILE A 19 9.77 0.48 0.61
N GLU A 20 10.70 0.05 1.47
CA GLU A 20 11.96 -0.55 1.04
C GLU A 20 11.72 -2.04 0.78
N VAL A 21 11.66 -2.43 -0.50
CA VAL A 21 11.42 -3.82 -0.88
C VAL A 21 12.54 -4.73 -0.38
N ARG A 22 12.16 -5.79 0.33
CA ARG A 22 13.08 -6.80 0.87
C ARG A 22 12.95 -8.12 0.14
N SER A 23 11.71 -8.52 -0.17
CA SER A 23 11.39 -9.79 -0.84
C SER A 23 10.21 -9.61 -1.79
N ARG A 24 10.16 -10.44 -2.84
CA ARG A 24 9.03 -10.51 -3.78
C ARG A 24 8.57 -11.94 -3.87
N ASP A 25 7.35 -12.20 -3.45
CA ASP A 25 6.69 -13.49 -3.47
C ASP A 25 5.43 -13.35 -4.32
N PHE A 26 5.60 -13.43 -5.65
CA PHE A 26 4.52 -13.19 -6.61
C PHE A 26 3.25 -13.95 -6.22
N PRO A 27 2.09 -13.27 -6.09
CA PRO A 27 1.78 -11.91 -6.57
C PRO A 27 2.05 -10.76 -5.59
N TRP A 28 2.61 -11.03 -4.40
CA TRP A 28 2.86 -10.04 -3.35
C TRP A 28 4.32 -9.57 -3.32
N THR A 29 4.53 -8.33 -2.91
CA THR A 29 5.83 -7.77 -2.61
C THR A 29 5.89 -7.37 -1.15
N TYR A 30 6.94 -7.79 -0.46
CA TYR A 30 7.14 -7.55 0.95
C TYR A 30 8.34 -6.64 1.18
N GLY A 31 8.18 -5.67 2.05
CA GLY A 31 9.19 -4.68 2.32
C GLY A 31 9.02 -4.05 3.70
N ARG A 32 9.99 -3.22 4.05
CA ARG A 32 9.93 -2.43 5.26
C ARG A 32 9.27 -1.09 4.97
N LEU A 33 8.17 -0.81 5.67
CA LEU A 33 7.52 0.49 5.61
C LEU A 33 8.32 1.51 6.44
N ARG A 34 8.52 2.69 5.87
CA ARG A 34 9.04 3.87 6.54
C ARG A 34 7.97 4.94 6.50
N PRO A 35 7.18 5.08 7.58
CA PRO A 35 6.18 6.14 7.66
C PRO A 35 6.87 7.51 7.74
N LEU A 36 6.35 8.49 7.00
CA LEU A 36 6.71 9.90 7.12
C LEU A 36 5.59 10.65 7.86
N ALA A 37 5.76 11.97 8.05
CA ALA A 37 4.82 12.79 8.82
C ALA A 37 3.35 12.69 8.32
N GLY A 38 3.14 12.53 7.01
CA GLY A 38 1.81 12.37 6.45
C GLY A 38 1.21 10.96 6.56
N PHE A 39 1.96 9.97 7.05
CA PHE A 39 1.43 8.62 7.28
C PHE A 39 0.63 8.50 8.57
N GLU A 40 0.95 9.29 9.60
CA GLU A 40 0.31 9.22 10.92
C GLU A 40 -1.23 9.37 10.84
N GLN A 41 -1.71 10.21 9.92
CA GLN A 41 -3.13 10.39 9.62
C GLN A 41 -3.78 9.19 8.91
N LEU A 42 -2.99 8.34 8.27
CA LEU A 42 -3.45 7.14 7.54
C LEU A 42 -3.29 5.86 8.36
N ARG A 43 -2.43 5.85 9.40
CA ARG A 43 -2.31 4.74 10.36
C ARG A 43 -3.66 4.17 10.83
N PRO A 44 -4.67 4.98 11.20
CA PRO A 44 -5.96 4.43 11.61
C PRO A 44 -6.67 3.62 10.51
N LEU A 45 -6.48 3.94 9.23
CA LEU A 45 -7.05 3.15 8.12
C LEU A 45 -6.43 1.75 8.08
N PHE A 46 -5.11 1.65 8.19
CA PHE A 46 -4.43 0.35 8.23
C PHE A 46 -4.77 -0.46 9.48
N VAL A 47 -4.93 0.20 10.63
CA VAL A 47 -5.40 -0.47 11.86
C VAL A 47 -6.82 -1.00 11.67
N ALA A 48 -7.72 -0.22 11.08
CA ALA A 48 -9.08 -0.66 10.79
C ALA A 48 -9.09 -1.83 9.79
N ARG A 49 -8.24 -1.79 8.77
CA ARG A 49 -8.08 -2.88 7.80
C ARG A 49 -7.62 -4.18 8.45
N ASN A 50 -6.61 -4.12 9.32
CA ASN A 50 -6.14 -5.29 10.06
C ASN A 50 -7.21 -5.81 11.02
N ALA A 51 -7.95 -4.92 11.69
CA ALA A 51 -9.07 -5.33 12.54
C ALA A 51 -10.19 -6.03 11.74
N ALA A 52 -10.47 -5.58 10.51
CA ALA A 52 -11.39 -6.25 9.61
C ALA A 52 -10.87 -7.63 9.15
N LEU A 53 -9.57 -7.75 8.90
CA LEU A 53 -8.92 -9.03 8.60
C LEU A 53 -9.02 -10.01 9.79
N ASP A 54 -8.75 -9.56 11.01
CA ASP A 54 -8.92 -10.36 12.24
C ASP A 54 -10.38 -10.78 12.48
N ALA A 55 -11.33 -9.98 12.00
CA ALA A 55 -12.76 -10.26 12.10
C ALA A 55 -13.32 -11.12 10.94
N ASP A 56 -12.49 -11.48 9.94
CA ASP A 56 -12.91 -12.16 8.70
C ASP A 56 -14.00 -11.38 7.93
N ASP A 57 -13.95 -10.04 8.02
CA ASP A 57 -14.97 -9.12 7.54
C ASP A 57 -14.58 -8.59 6.14
N ASP A 58 -14.77 -9.42 5.12
CA ASP A 58 -14.37 -9.13 3.72
C ASP A 58 -14.95 -7.82 3.19
N GLU A 59 -16.21 -7.49 3.53
CA GLU A 59 -16.86 -6.26 3.07
C GLU A 59 -16.19 -5.02 3.65
N ALA A 60 -15.80 -5.07 4.94
CA ALA A 60 -15.09 -3.97 5.58
C ALA A 60 -13.68 -3.84 5.02
N MET A 61 -12.96 -4.94 4.79
CA MET A 61 -11.64 -4.92 4.15
C MET A 61 -11.70 -4.28 2.77
N MET A 62 -12.66 -4.70 1.93
CA MET A 62 -12.80 -4.18 0.56
C MET A 62 -13.11 -2.67 0.54
N ARG A 63 -13.98 -2.19 1.44
CA ARG A 63 -14.26 -0.75 1.57
C ARG A 63 -13.00 0.03 1.99
N ILE A 64 -12.26 -0.47 2.97
CA ILE A 64 -11.07 0.23 3.46
C ILE A 64 -9.97 0.21 2.39
N ASP A 65 -9.82 -0.88 1.65
CA ASP A 65 -8.90 -0.97 0.51
C ASP A 65 -9.25 0.04 -0.60
N ASP A 66 -10.53 0.22 -0.91
CA ASP A 66 -11.01 1.25 -1.84
C ASP A 66 -10.70 2.67 -1.33
N GLU A 67 -10.97 2.95 -0.05
CA GLU A 67 -10.64 4.24 0.56
C GLU A 67 -9.12 4.53 0.55
N ILE A 68 -8.30 3.51 0.80
CA ILE A 68 -6.84 3.58 0.72
C ILE A 68 -6.41 3.89 -0.72
N GLY A 69 -6.94 3.17 -1.72
CA GLY A 69 -6.64 3.38 -3.13
C GLY A 69 -7.12 4.74 -3.67
N ALA A 70 -8.22 5.27 -3.14
CA ALA A 70 -8.73 6.59 -3.49
C ALA A 70 -7.93 7.74 -2.85
N ALA A 71 -7.45 7.54 -1.62
CA ALA A 71 -6.68 8.54 -0.88
C ALA A 71 -5.19 8.53 -1.26
N LEU A 72 -4.64 7.36 -1.59
CA LEU A 72 -3.22 7.13 -1.80
C LEU A 72 -2.92 6.68 -3.22
N THR A 73 -1.77 7.10 -3.70
CA THR A 73 -1.20 6.60 -4.95
C THR A 73 0.12 5.91 -4.65
N LEU A 74 0.24 4.66 -5.07
CA LEU A 74 1.51 3.95 -5.01
C LEU A 74 2.35 4.27 -6.25
N ALA A 75 3.58 4.72 -6.03
CA ALA A 75 4.55 5.03 -7.06
C ALA A 75 5.70 4.02 -7.06
N ARG A 76 5.99 3.51 -8.25
CA ARG A 76 7.11 2.62 -8.57
C ARG A 76 8.45 3.33 -8.33
N PRO A 77 9.54 2.59 -8.10
CA PRO A 77 10.89 3.17 -8.03
C PRO A 77 11.27 3.93 -9.31
N ASP A 78 10.73 3.55 -10.47
CA ASP A 78 10.87 4.27 -11.74
C ASP A 78 10.07 5.59 -11.81
N GLY A 79 9.32 5.96 -10.77
CA GLY A 79 8.50 7.16 -10.67
C GLY A 79 7.09 7.04 -11.31
N ARG A 80 6.74 5.89 -11.89
CA ARG A 80 5.40 5.64 -12.46
C ARG A 80 4.38 5.37 -11.36
N ARG A 81 3.18 5.97 -11.49
CA ARG A 81 2.03 5.72 -10.62
C ARG A 81 1.33 4.43 -11.06
N VAL A 82 0.95 3.57 -10.11
CA VAL A 82 0.12 2.38 -10.41
C VAL A 82 -1.35 2.79 -10.47
N ALA A 83 -2.15 2.05 -11.24
CA ALA A 83 -3.59 2.30 -11.34
C ALA A 83 -4.30 1.88 -10.05
N GLU A 84 -4.10 0.62 -9.66
CA GLU A 84 -4.68 0.05 -8.45
C GLU A 84 -3.63 -0.76 -7.70
N PHE A 85 -3.76 -0.77 -6.37
CA PHE A 85 -2.91 -1.55 -5.50
C PHE A 85 -3.66 -1.96 -4.23
N LEU A 86 -3.23 -3.07 -3.67
CA LEU A 86 -3.61 -3.53 -2.35
C LEU A 86 -2.38 -3.40 -1.45
N LEU A 87 -2.58 -2.84 -0.26
CA LEU A 87 -1.53 -2.59 0.70
C LEU A 87 -1.96 -3.09 2.09
N SER A 88 -1.23 -4.09 2.56
CA SER A 88 -1.26 -4.57 3.94
C SER A 88 -0.07 -4.00 4.70
N VAL A 89 -0.32 -3.46 5.90
CA VAL A 89 0.73 -2.94 6.78
C VAL A 89 0.56 -3.57 8.15
N GLU A 90 1.59 -4.26 8.64
CA GLU A 90 1.66 -4.81 9.99
C GLU A 90 2.88 -4.24 10.71
N GLY A 91 2.67 -3.30 11.63
CA GLY A 91 3.76 -2.61 12.31
C GLY A 91 4.67 -1.83 11.35
N ASP A 92 5.90 -2.31 11.17
CA ASP A 92 6.92 -1.77 10.26
C ASP A 92 7.05 -2.57 8.94
N GLU A 93 6.26 -3.64 8.78
CA GLU A 93 6.26 -4.50 7.59
C GLU A 93 5.10 -4.11 6.68
N ALA A 94 5.38 -4.00 5.39
CA ALA A 94 4.39 -3.74 4.36
C ALA A 94 4.42 -4.85 3.30
N GLY A 95 3.24 -5.42 3.06
CA GLY A 95 2.97 -6.31 1.93
C GLY A 95 2.06 -5.59 0.95
N PHE A 96 2.47 -5.47 -0.31
CA PHE A 96 1.63 -4.85 -1.33
C PHE A 96 1.64 -5.62 -2.63
N ARG A 97 0.54 -5.50 -3.37
CA ARG A 97 0.43 -5.95 -4.77
C ARG A 97 -0.19 -4.83 -5.59
N TRP A 98 0.16 -4.75 -6.86
CA TRP A 98 -0.39 -3.75 -7.77
C TRP A 98 -0.92 -4.43 -9.03
N LEU A 99 -1.88 -3.78 -9.67
CA LEU A 99 -2.36 -4.13 -10.99
C LEU A 99 -1.82 -3.08 -11.98
N ASP A 100 -1.11 -3.54 -13.02
CA ASP A 100 -0.54 -2.68 -14.06
C ASP A 100 -1.63 -2.19 -15.04
N GLU A 101 -2.73 -2.95 -15.16
CA GLU A 101 -3.95 -2.59 -15.89
C GLU A 101 -5.04 -2.16 -14.89
N PRO A 102 -5.78 -1.06 -15.14
CA PRO A 102 -6.96 -0.74 -14.34
C PRO A 102 -7.98 -1.87 -14.45
N VAL A 103 -8.63 -2.24 -13.35
CA VAL A 103 -9.85 -3.05 -13.41
C VAL A 103 -10.86 -2.22 -14.19
N THR A 104 -11.05 -2.57 -15.46
CA THR A 104 -12.18 -2.07 -16.23
C THR A 104 -13.38 -2.86 -15.77
N ASP A 105 -14.22 -2.22 -14.96
CA ASP A 105 -15.57 -2.71 -14.70
C ASP A 105 -16.32 -2.66 -16.05
N GLU A 106 -16.57 -3.84 -16.65
CA GLU A 106 -17.44 -4.01 -17.84
C GLU A 106 -18.89 -4.27 -17.43
#